data_AF-A0AAV8XQD0-F1
#
_entry.id   AF-A0AAV8XQD0-F1
#
_cell.length_a   1.000
_cell.length_b   1.000
_cell.length_c   1.000
_cell.angle_alpha   90.00
_cell.angle_beta   90.00
_cell.angle_gamma   90.00
#
_symmetry.space_group_name_H-M   'P 1'
#
loop_
_entity.id
_entity.type
_entity.pdbx_description
1 polymer ?
#
loop_
_entity_poly.entity_id
_entity_poly.type
_entity_poly.pdbx_seq_one_letter_code
_entity_poly.pdbx_strand_id
1 'polypeptide(L)'
;MVHSYKEEISFPALTDNHQHHLRHQHDEIPWPVKKEAVVEGDLILGGLMMVHEREDSVTCGPIMPQGGIQALEAMLYTLDRLNYAQDPLLPNISLGAHILDDCDKDTYGLEMAVDFIKVTTTTLRTS
;
A
#
# COMPACT_ATOMS: atom_id res chain seq x y z
N MET A 1 9.54 19.84 3.56
CA MET A 1 10.84 19.21 3.87
C MET A 1 10.86 17.88 3.14
N VAL A 2 11.00 17.92 1.81
CA VAL A 2 11.41 16.73 1.04
C VAL A 2 12.92 16.67 1.24
N HIS A 3 13.33 16.01 2.32
CA HIS A 3 14.74 15.78 2.58
C HIS A 3 14.95 14.29 2.77
N SER A 4 15.84 13.78 1.91
CA SER A 4 16.61 12.56 2.10
C SER A 4 15.95 11.23 1.73
N TYR A 5 15.84 10.98 0.41
CA TYR A 5 16.26 9.69 -0.16
C TYR A 5 17.01 9.98 -1.46
N LYS A 6 18.25 10.45 -1.31
CA LYS A 6 19.21 10.62 -2.41
C LYS A 6 20.58 10.22 -1.88
N GLU A 7 20.80 8.91 -1.75
CA GLU A 7 22.14 8.35 -1.64
C GLU A 7 22.30 7.21 -2.64
N GLU A 8 23.47 7.25 -3.27
CA GLU A 8 23.88 6.55 -4.47
C GLU A 8 24.05 5.05 -4.21
N ILE A 9 23.51 4.21 -5.08
CA ILE A 9 24.01 2.84 -5.24
C ILE A 9 24.65 2.76 -6.62
N SER A 10 25.97 2.94 -6.62
CA SER A 10 26.84 2.61 -7.74
C SER A 10 27.05 1.09 -7.73
N PHE A 11 26.65 0.41 -8.81
CA PHE A 11 26.97 -1.01 -9.01
C PHE A 11 28.27 -1.11 -9.82
N PRO A 12 29.39 -1.60 -9.25
CA PRO A 12 30.56 -1.95 -10.04
C PRO A 12 30.27 -3.21 -10.86
N ALA A 13 30.69 -3.20 -12.12
CA ALA A 13 30.58 -4.32 -13.04
C ALA A 13 31.31 -5.56 -12.48
N LEU A 14 30.58 -6.65 -12.25
CA LEU A 14 31.15 -7.95 -11.88
C LEU A 14 31.07 -8.90 -13.07
N THR A 15 32.25 -9.37 -13.45
CA THR A 15 32.57 -10.20 -14.60
C THR A 15 32.11 -11.65 -14.44
N ASP A 16 31.85 -12.24 -15.61
CA ASP A 16 31.42 -13.60 -15.93
C ASP A 16 32.21 -14.75 -15.25
N ASN A 17 31.54 -15.90 -15.11
CA ASN A 17 31.99 -17.21 -14.59
C ASN A 17 31.90 -17.49 -13.08
N HIS A 18 30.71 -17.82 -12.58
CA HIS A 18 30.51 -18.87 -11.57
C HIS A 18 29.04 -19.30 -11.52
N GLN A 19 28.60 -19.92 -12.62
CA GLN A 19 27.32 -20.61 -12.71
C GLN A 19 27.51 -22.02 -12.16
N HIS A 20 26.98 -22.28 -10.96
CA HIS A 20 26.46 -23.57 -10.49
C HIS A 20 26.26 -23.45 -8.96
N HIS A 21 25.01 -23.58 -8.49
CA HIS A 21 24.58 -23.58 -7.08
C HIS A 21 24.17 -22.26 -6.40
N LEU A 22 23.38 -21.41 -7.07
CA LEU A 22 22.29 -20.73 -6.36
C LEU A 22 20.98 -21.23 -6.96
N ARG A 23 20.33 -22.14 -6.24
CA ARG A 23 18.95 -22.54 -6.54
C ARG A 23 18.09 -21.32 -6.28
N HIS A 24 17.77 -20.58 -7.33
CA HIS A 24 16.56 -19.77 -7.37
C HIS A 24 15.39 -20.73 -7.21
N GLN A 25 15.00 -20.96 -5.96
CA GLN A 25 13.67 -21.42 -5.64
C GLN A 25 12.75 -20.27 -6.07
N HIS A 26 12.32 -20.28 -7.33
CA HIS A 26 11.12 -19.58 -7.74
C HIS A 26 9.97 -20.26 -6.99
N ASP A 27 9.73 -19.81 -5.76
CA ASP A 27 8.37 -19.83 -5.28
C ASP A 27 7.64 -18.82 -6.18
N GLU A 28 6.91 -19.32 -7.18
CA GLU A 28 6.00 -18.50 -7.98
C GLU A 28 5.04 -17.85 -7.00
N ILE A 29 5.30 -16.60 -6.63
CA ILE A 29 4.32 -15.81 -5.92
C ILE A 29 3.16 -15.64 -6.90
N PRO A 30 1.97 -16.21 -6.65
CA PRO A 30 0.85 -16.10 -7.57
C PRO A 30 0.51 -14.63 -7.71
N TRP A 31 0.80 -14.08 -8.89
CA TRP A 31 0.48 -12.71 -9.21
C TRP A 31 -1.02 -12.67 -9.58
N PRO A 32 -1.78 -11.69 -9.07
CA PRO A 32 -1.34 -10.55 -8.26
C PRO A 32 -1.32 -10.84 -6.76
N VAL A 33 -0.26 -10.36 -6.09
CA VAL A 33 -0.25 -10.25 -4.63
C VAL A 33 -1.06 -9.01 -4.25
N LYS A 34 -2.13 -9.21 -3.48
CA LYS A 34 -2.81 -8.10 -2.82
C LYS A 34 -1.82 -7.34 -1.94
N LYS A 35 -1.56 -6.08 -2.27
CA LYS A 35 -0.79 -5.14 -1.44
C LYS A 35 -1.75 -4.15 -0.80
N GLU A 36 -1.43 -3.72 0.41
CA GLU A 36 -2.22 -2.77 1.18
C GLU A 36 -1.30 -1.80 1.91
N ALA A 37 -1.75 -0.55 2.08
CA ALA A 37 -1.10 0.40 2.97
C ALA A 37 -1.90 0.43 4.27
N VAL A 38 -1.24 0.09 5.38
CA VAL A 38 -1.83 0.05 6.71
C VAL A 38 -1.10 1.04 7.60
N VAL A 39 -1.87 1.93 8.22
CA VAL A 39 -1.43 2.85 9.25
C VAL A 39 -2.27 2.56 10.49
N GLU A 40 -1.62 2.24 11.59
CA GLU A 40 -2.30 1.98 12.86
C GLU A 40 -2.91 3.26 13.44
N GLY A 41 -4.00 3.11 14.20
CA GLY A 41 -4.64 4.21 14.90
C GLY A 41 -5.90 3.75 15.64
N ASP A 42 -6.41 4.62 16.51
CA ASP A 42 -7.64 4.36 17.29
C ASP A 42 -8.88 4.31 16.38
N LEU A 43 -8.89 5.12 15.31
CA LEU A 43 -9.91 5.13 14.27
C LEU A 43 -9.25 4.87 12.91
N ILE A 44 -9.62 3.76 12.26
CA ILE A 44 -9.09 3.38 10.95
C ILE A 44 -9.99 3.92 9.84
N LEU A 45 -9.42 4.70 8.92
CA LEU A 45 -10.10 5.12 7.69
C LEU A 45 -9.83 4.15 6.54
N GLY A 46 -10.89 3.57 5.96
CA GLY A 46 -10.78 2.78 4.73
C GLY A 46 -10.55 3.67 3.52
N GLY A 47 -9.66 3.26 2.61
CA GLY A 47 -9.41 3.95 1.34
C GLY A 47 -9.34 3.00 0.16
N LEU A 48 -10.05 3.31 -0.93
CA LEU A 48 -9.80 2.71 -2.24
C LEU A 48 -9.07 3.73 -3.09
N MET A 49 -7.92 3.34 -3.63
CA MET A 49 -7.10 4.18 -4.49
C MET A 49 -6.85 3.45 -5.80
N MET A 50 -6.85 4.21 -6.89
CA MET A 50 -6.57 3.71 -8.23
C MET A 50 -5.05 3.67 -8.47
N VAL A 51 -4.31 2.87 -7.69
CA VAL A 51 -2.84 2.86 -7.74
C VAL A 51 -2.35 2.32 -9.07
N HIS A 52 -3.05 1.32 -9.63
CA HIS A 52 -2.81 0.83 -10.99
C HIS A 52 -3.97 1.17 -11.93
N GLU A 53 -3.64 1.27 -13.21
CA GLU A 53 -4.61 1.41 -14.30
C GLU A 53 -5.39 0.11 -14.50
N ARG A 54 -6.54 0.24 -15.16
CA ARG A 54 -7.31 -0.90 -15.62
C ARG A 54 -6.58 -1.66 -16.71
N GLU A 55 -6.59 -2.99 -16.60
CA GLU A 55 -6.17 -3.92 -17.64
C GLU A 55 -7.18 -5.08 -17.72
N ASP A 56 -7.40 -5.60 -18.93
CA ASP A 56 -8.39 -6.67 -19.16
C ASP A 56 -7.75 -8.07 -19.10
N SER A 57 -6.47 -8.17 -19.43
CA SER A 57 -5.73 -9.44 -19.50
C SER A 57 -5.18 -9.93 -18.15
N VAL A 58 -4.92 -9.00 -17.23
CA VAL A 58 -4.45 -9.26 -15.86
C VAL A 58 -5.29 -8.43 -14.88
N THR A 59 -5.15 -8.67 -13.58
CA THR A 59 -5.96 -7.98 -12.56
C THR A 59 -5.73 -6.47 -12.53
N CYS A 60 -4.47 -6.05 -12.64
CA CYS A 60 -4.05 -4.65 -12.54
C CYS A 60 -3.03 -4.33 -13.63
N GLY A 61 -3.16 -3.16 -14.25
CA GLY A 61 -2.26 -2.63 -15.26
C GLY A 61 -1.03 -1.93 -14.66
N PRO A 62 -0.39 -1.03 -15.43
CA PRO A 62 0.71 -0.19 -14.94
C PRO A 62 0.30 0.75 -13.79
N ILE A 63 1.26 1.22 -13.00
CA ILE A 63 1.03 2.19 -11.92
C ILE A 63 0.61 3.55 -12.48
N MET A 64 -0.39 4.19 -11.87
CA MET A 64 -0.79 5.58 -12.12
C MET A 64 -0.09 6.53 -11.14
N PRO A 65 0.94 7.29 -11.55
CA PRO A 65 1.70 8.12 -10.63
C PRO A 65 0.90 9.32 -10.10
N GLN A 66 0.12 9.99 -10.97
CA GLN A 66 -0.63 11.19 -10.61
C GLN A 66 -2.06 10.90 -10.16
N GLY A 67 -2.72 9.88 -10.71
CA GLY A 67 -4.09 9.50 -10.32
C GLY A 67 -4.13 8.62 -9.07
N GLY A 68 -3.20 7.67 -8.96
CA GLY A 68 -3.15 6.68 -7.90
C GLY A 68 -2.21 7.04 -6.76
N ILE A 69 -0.90 7.04 -7.05
CA ILE A 69 0.14 7.24 -6.03
C ILE A 69 0.01 8.61 -5.37
N GLN A 70 -0.22 9.67 -6.14
CA GLN A 70 -0.40 11.01 -5.56
C GLN A 70 -1.65 11.10 -4.66
N ALA A 71 -2.74 10.41 -4.99
CA ALA A 71 -3.94 10.38 -4.16
C ALA A 71 -3.73 9.60 -2.87
N LEU A 72 -3.06 8.44 -2.97
CA LEU A 72 -2.62 7.63 -1.83
C LEU A 72 -1.75 8.47 -0.87
N GLU A 73 -0.71 9.11 -1.40
CA GLU A 73 0.19 9.97 -0.62
C GLU A 73 -0.52 11.19 -0.03
N ALA A 74 -1.50 11.77 -0.74
CA ALA A 74 -2.29 12.88 -0.20
C ALA A 74 -3.11 12.45 1.02
N MET A 75 -3.66 11.24 1.02
CA MET A 75 -4.36 10.68 2.18
C MET A 75 -3.39 10.47 3.35
N LEU A 76 -2.24 9.81 3.12
CA LEU A 76 -1.23 9.55 4.16
C LEU A 76 -0.68 10.84 4.76
N TYR A 77 -0.33 11.81 3.92
CA TYR A 77 0.09 13.12 4.35
C TYR A 77 -0.98 13.84 5.19
N THR A 78 -2.25 13.69 4.83
CA THR A 78 -3.35 14.29 5.60
C THR A 78 -3.48 13.66 6.99
N LEU A 79 -3.33 12.34 7.09
CA LEU A 79 -3.31 11.65 8.39
C LEU A 79 -2.17 12.16 9.28
N ASP A 80 -0.96 12.28 8.72
CA ASP A 80 0.18 12.84 9.45
C ASP A 80 -0.10 14.27 9.93
N ARG A 81 -0.69 15.10 9.07
CA ARG A 81 -1.03 16.48 9.44
C ARG A 81 -2.08 16.54 10.55
N LEU A 82 -3.05 15.63 10.59
CA LEU A 82 -4.08 15.60 11.62
C LEU A 82 -3.55 15.05 12.94
N ASN A 83 -2.74 14.00 12.91
CA ASN A 83 -2.20 13.35 14.09
C ASN A 83 -1.10 14.17 14.79
N TYR A 84 -0.30 14.94 14.03
CA TYR A 84 0.84 15.70 14.55
C TYR A 84 0.67 17.22 14.51
N ALA A 85 -0.57 17.71 14.30
CA ALA A 85 -0.85 19.14 14.36
C ALA A 85 -0.52 19.73 15.75
N GLN A 86 0.00 20.95 15.75
CA GLN A 86 0.25 21.70 16.99
C GLN A 86 -1.04 22.01 17.77
N ASP A 87 -2.14 22.18 17.04
CA ASP A 87 -3.50 22.33 17.57
C ASP A 87 -4.34 21.15 17.06
N PRO A 88 -4.48 20.06 17.85
CA PRO A 88 -5.10 18.82 17.39
C PRO A 88 -6.61 18.98 17.17
N LEU A 89 -7.08 18.67 15.95
CA LEU A 89 -8.52 18.64 15.66
C LEU A 89 -9.24 17.49 16.38
N LEU A 90 -8.55 16.37 16.60
CA LEU A 90 -9.05 15.18 17.29
C LEU A 90 -8.18 14.89 18.51
N PRO A 91 -8.48 15.48 19.69
CA PRO A 91 -7.69 15.24 20.88
C PRO A 91 -7.86 13.79 21.37
N ASN A 92 -6.74 13.14 21.68
CA ASN A 92 -6.65 11.76 22.19
C ASN A 92 -7.17 10.65 21.25
N ILE A 93 -7.32 10.94 19.95
CA ILE A 93 -7.68 9.94 18.95
C ILE A 93 -6.66 10.02 17.83
N SER A 94 -5.94 8.93 17.61
CA SER A 94 -5.07 8.75 16.43
C SER A 94 -5.88 8.22 15.25
N LEU A 95 -5.72 8.86 14.09
CA LEU A 95 -6.26 8.37 12.83
C LEU A 95 -5.26 7.40 12.18
N GLY A 96 -5.73 6.19 11.92
CA GLY A 96 -5.05 5.22 11.05
C GLY A 96 -5.74 5.11 9.70
N ALA A 97 -5.25 4.19 8.87
CA ALA A 97 -5.86 3.90 7.58
C ALA A 97 -5.62 2.46 7.13
N HIS A 98 -6.57 1.93 6.36
CA HIS A 98 -6.43 0.69 5.61
C HIS A 98 -6.78 0.98 4.15
N ILE A 99 -5.76 1.03 3.30
CA ILE A 99 -5.88 1.49 1.93
C ILE A 99 -5.59 0.34 0.97
N LEU A 100 -6.51 0.12 0.04
CA LEU A 100 -6.49 -0.95 -0.96
C LEU A 100 -6.50 -0.36 -2.36
N ASP A 101 -5.93 -1.10 -3.30
CA ASP A 101 -5.93 -0.75 -4.72
C ASP A 101 -7.14 -1.37 -5.43
N ASP A 102 -7.92 -0.55 -6.12
CA ASP A 102 -9.08 -1.01 -6.90
C ASP A 102 -8.77 -1.29 -8.38
N CYS A 103 -7.55 -0.97 -8.82
CA CYS A 103 -7.05 -1.14 -10.18
C CYS A 103 -7.99 -0.57 -11.26
N ASP A 104 -8.69 0.52 -10.93
CA ASP A 104 -9.67 1.19 -11.81
C ASP A 104 -10.73 0.23 -12.38
N LYS A 105 -11.14 -0.76 -11.57
CA LYS A 105 -12.02 -1.85 -11.99
C LYS A 105 -13.09 -2.12 -10.93
N ASP A 106 -14.35 -1.77 -11.25
CA ASP A 106 -15.50 -1.86 -10.34
C ASP A 106 -15.64 -3.21 -9.61
N THR A 107 -15.46 -4.32 -10.33
CA THR A 107 -15.61 -5.67 -9.77
C THR A 107 -14.50 -5.99 -8.77
N TYR A 108 -13.27 -5.63 -9.09
CA TYR A 108 -12.12 -5.83 -8.21
C TYR A 108 -12.18 -4.85 -7.02
N GLY A 109 -12.55 -3.59 -7.26
CA GLY A 109 -12.82 -2.61 -6.21
C GLY A 109 -13.90 -3.06 -5.24
N LEU A 110 -14.96 -3.71 -5.73
CA LEU A 110 -15.98 -4.32 -4.87
C LEU A 110 -15.40 -5.45 -4.03
N GLU A 111 -14.60 -6.34 -4.60
CA GLU A 111 -13.92 -7.42 -3.86
C GLU A 111 -13.02 -6.86 -2.75
N MET A 112 -12.29 -5.77 -3.03
CA MET A 112 -11.47 -5.06 -2.04
C MET A 112 -12.33 -4.37 -0.97
N ALA A 113 -13.43 -3.72 -1.36
CA ALA A 113 -14.34 -3.06 -0.42
C ALA A 113 -14.96 -4.03 0.59
N VAL A 114 -15.17 -5.30 0.21
CA VAL A 114 -15.65 -6.33 1.12
C VAL A 114 -14.67 -6.54 2.28
N ASP A 115 -13.37 -6.35 2.09
CA ASP A 115 -12.39 -6.47 3.18
C ASP A 115 -12.64 -5.47 4.31
N PHE A 116 -13.21 -4.30 4.04
CA PHE A 116 -13.53 -3.31 5.08
C PHE A 116 -14.71 -3.72 5.97
N ILE A 117 -15.56 -4.64 5.50
CA ILE A 117 -16.73 -5.12 6.26
C ILE A 117 -16.59 -6.56 6.75
N LYS A 118 -15.49 -7.24 6.38
CA LYS A 118 -15.19 -8.58 6.90
C LYS A 118 -14.94 -8.47 8.40
N VAL A 119 -15.95 -8.84 9.18
CA VAL A 119 -15.82 -8.99 10.63
C VAL A 119 -14.95 -10.21 10.89
N THR A 120 -13.66 -9.97 11.16
CA THR A 120 -12.82 -11.01 11.76
C THR A 120 -13.25 -11.14 13.23
N THR A 121 -13.83 -12.27 13.59
CA THR A 121 -14.23 -12.59 14.98
C THR A 121 -13.05 -12.64 15.96
N THR A 122 -11.84 -12.37 15.50
CA THR A 122 -10.59 -12.29 16.28
C THR A 122 -10.55 -11.08 17.22
N THR A 123 -11.29 -9.99 16.95
CA THR A 123 -11.38 -8.81 17.83
C THR A 123 -12.33 -9.00 19.03
N LEU A 124 -12.63 -10.25 19.41
CA LEU A 124 -13.18 -10.60 20.73
C LEU A 124 -12.07 -11.07 21.69
N ARG A 125 -10.96 -10.34 21.74
CA ARG A 125 -9.86 -10.41 22.73
C ARG A 125 -9.15 -9.06 22.62
N THR A 126 -9.05 -8.19 23.62
CA THR A 126 -9.04 -8.35 25.08
C THR A 126 -9.50 -7.04 25.72
N SER A 127 -10.37 -7.16 26.72
CA SER A 127 -10.60 -6.16 27.76
C SER A 127 -9.41 -6.07 28.71
#